data_AF-A0A7S0P6V9-F1
#
_entry.id   AF-A0A7S0P6V9-F1
#
_cell.length_a   1.000
_cell.length_b   1.000
_cell.length_c   1.000
_cell.angle_alpha   90.00
_cell.angle_beta   90.00
_cell.angle_gamma   90.00
#
_symmetry.space_group_name_H-M   'P 1'
#
loop_
_entity.id
_entity.type
_entity.pdbx_description
1 polymer ?
#
loop_
_entity_poly.entity_id
_entity_poly.type
_entity_poly.pdbx_seq_one_letter_code
_entity_poly.pdbx_strand_id
1 'polypeptide(L)'
;FFQAEDGIRYDLVTVNELSRPNSWPPLKVGSLQQYILDTVGDCEEYGPSAWPVQEVHKICQLDLRILNTDRTGANILVRQVGDSEFKLTPIDHGYCLPECRLEDVSFEWLYWPQAREDFNEETIEYIMSIDPDKDAAALTEGGVHLPPCVLRYSRIATRLLQMCIQMGIQSPHEIGRMMCRPDGEE
;
A
#
# COMPACT_ATOMS: atom_id res chain seq x y z
N PHE A 1 11.02 20.17 -10.67
CA PHE A 1 11.57 21.36 -9.99
C PHE A 1 10.77 21.58 -8.74
N PHE A 2 11.41 21.53 -7.57
CA PHE A 2 10.80 21.95 -6.31
C PHE A 2 11.58 23.17 -5.83
N GLN A 3 10.87 24.26 -5.55
CA GLN A 3 11.48 25.47 -5.01
C GLN A 3 11.12 25.48 -3.53
N ALA A 4 12.07 25.18 -2.65
CA ALA A 4 11.89 25.35 -1.22
C ALA A 4 12.13 26.82 -0.86
N GLU A 5 11.41 27.30 0.16
CA GLU A 5 11.48 28.70 0.63
C GLU A 5 12.77 29.01 1.43
N ASP A 6 13.69 28.07 1.54
CA ASP A 6 14.96 28.20 2.26
C ASP A 6 16.06 28.93 1.47
N GLY A 7 15.77 29.35 0.23
CA GLY A 7 16.74 29.96 -0.68
C GLY A 7 17.75 28.97 -1.25
N ILE A 8 17.57 27.67 -1.01
CA ILE A 8 18.40 26.60 -1.56
C ILE A 8 17.72 26.09 -2.83
N ARG A 9 18.48 26.10 -3.93
CA ARG A 9 18.03 25.60 -5.23
C ARG A 9 18.20 24.09 -5.27
N TYR A 10 17.10 23.36 -5.38
CA TYR A 10 17.10 21.91 -5.57
C TYR A 10 16.87 21.60 -7.05
N ASP A 11 17.93 21.17 -7.75
CA ASP A 11 17.81 20.68 -9.12
C ASP A 11 17.50 19.18 -9.10
N LEU A 12 16.52 18.76 -9.91
CA LEU A 12 16.17 17.36 -10.08
C LEU A 12 17.15 16.77 -11.09
N VAL A 13 18.21 16.10 -10.60
CA VAL A 13 19.27 15.59 -11.46
C VAL A 13 19.20 14.07 -11.51
N THR A 14 19.16 13.53 -12.73
CA THR A 14 19.31 12.09 -12.96
C THR A 14 20.71 11.70 -12.47
N VAL A 15 20.80 10.69 -11.59
CA VAL A 15 22.05 10.30 -10.90
C VAL A 15 23.23 10.10 -11.84
N ASN A 16 22.97 9.77 -13.11
CA ASN A 16 23.97 9.52 -14.15
C ASN A 16 24.66 10.78 -14.72
N GLU A 17 24.18 11.99 -14.43
CA GLU A 17 24.66 13.23 -15.08
C GLU A 17 25.50 14.15 -14.18
N LEU A 18 25.66 13.83 -12.89
CA LEU A 18 26.47 14.62 -11.96
C LEU A 18 27.90 14.09 -11.88
N SER A 19 28.87 14.86 -12.38
CA SER A 19 30.27 14.71 -11.98
C SER A 19 30.42 15.10 -10.51
N ARG A 20 30.38 14.10 -9.62
CA ARG A 20 30.33 14.30 -8.16
C ARG A 20 31.67 14.83 -7.61
N PRO A 21 31.68 15.98 -6.90
CA PRO A 21 32.87 16.43 -6.18
C PRO A 21 33.24 15.45 -5.07
N ASN A 22 34.53 15.14 -4.90
CA ASN A 22 35.03 14.25 -3.84
C ASN A 22 34.69 14.73 -2.42
N SER A 23 34.31 16.01 -2.25
CA SER A 23 33.93 16.61 -0.97
C SER A 23 32.49 16.31 -0.53
N TRP A 24 31.65 15.73 -1.38
CA TRP A 24 30.24 15.48 -1.05
C TRP A 24 30.05 14.20 -0.22
N PRO A 25 29.12 14.18 0.75
CA PRO A 25 28.79 12.98 1.49
C PRO A 25 28.26 11.88 0.55
N PRO A 26 28.39 10.58 0.93
CA PRO A 26 27.87 9.44 0.16
C PRO A 26 26.42 9.67 -0.29
N LEU A 27 26.14 9.32 -1.55
CA LEU A 27 24.76 9.31 -2.05
C LEU A 27 23.93 8.36 -1.18
N LYS A 28 22.79 8.85 -0.72
CA LYS A 28 21.78 8.04 -0.04
C LYS A 28 20.71 7.67 -1.06
N VAL A 29 20.46 6.38 -1.18
CA VAL A 29 19.33 5.85 -1.96
C VAL A 29 18.19 5.61 -0.97
N GLY A 30 16.99 6.02 -1.35
CA GLY A 30 15.79 5.85 -0.54
C GLY A 30 14.53 6.16 -1.34
N SER A 31 13.38 5.91 -0.72
CA SER A 31 12.08 6.30 -1.27
C SER A 31 11.84 7.80 -1.05
N LEU A 32 11.25 8.45 -2.04
CA LEU A 32 10.73 9.80 -1.91
C LEU A 32 9.24 9.77 -2.23
N GLN A 33 8.42 9.94 -1.20
CA GLN A 33 6.97 9.97 -1.34
C GLN A 33 6.49 11.42 -1.43
N GLN A 34 5.54 11.70 -2.33
CA GLN A 34 4.91 13.01 -2.41
C GLN A 34 4.15 13.31 -1.11
N TYR A 35 4.38 14.49 -0.55
CA TYR A 35 3.63 14.98 0.61
C TYR A 35 2.19 15.34 0.23
N ILE A 36 1.24 15.00 1.09
CA ILE A 36 -0.19 15.26 0.89
C ILE A 36 -0.59 16.44 1.77
N LEU A 37 -0.85 17.62 1.18
CA LEU A 37 -1.03 18.89 1.91
C LEU A 37 -2.39 19.01 2.64
N ASP A 38 -3.45 18.40 2.12
CA ASP A 38 -4.83 18.64 2.56
C ASP A 38 -5.37 17.57 3.52
N THR A 39 -4.50 17.03 4.39
CA THR A 39 -4.88 16.00 5.37
C THR A 39 -5.45 16.61 6.64
N VAL A 40 -6.56 16.05 7.13
CA VAL A 40 -7.23 16.48 8.37
C VAL A 40 -6.86 15.61 9.58
N GLY A 41 -6.03 14.59 9.37
CA GLY A 41 -5.57 13.62 10.37
C GLY A 41 -5.35 12.25 9.73
N ASP A 42 -5.29 11.21 10.56
CA ASP A 42 -5.20 9.81 10.15
C ASP A 42 -6.41 9.00 10.65
N CYS A 43 -6.50 7.72 10.28
CA CYS A 43 -7.65 6.89 10.64
C CYS A 43 -7.69 6.44 12.11
N GLU A 44 -6.65 6.64 12.94
CA GLU A 44 -6.73 6.37 14.38
C GLU A 44 -7.43 7.50 15.13
N GLU A 45 -7.28 8.75 14.66
CA GLU A 45 -7.93 9.91 15.26
C GLU A 45 -9.46 9.94 15.04
N TYR A 46 -9.97 9.14 14.10
CA TYR A 46 -11.36 9.11 13.67
C TYR A 46 -11.91 7.68 13.70
N GLY A 47 -13.17 7.50 14.11
CA GLY A 47 -13.78 6.16 14.15
C GLY A 47 -14.00 5.56 12.75
N PRO A 48 -13.84 4.22 12.59
CA PRO A 48 -13.90 3.58 11.28
C PRO A 48 -15.26 3.66 10.59
N SER A 49 -16.34 4.02 11.31
CA SER A 49 -17.68 4.16 10.74
C SER A 49 -17.83 5.31 9.75
N ALA A 50 -16.90 6.26 9.72
CA ALA A 50 -16.96 7.43 8.83
C ALA A 50 -16.46 7.14 7.39
N TRP A 51 -15.81 5.99 7.15
CA TRP A 51 -15.10 5.75 5.91
C TRP A 51 -16.00 5.24 4.77
N PRO A 52 -15.93 5.85 3.57
CA PRO A 52 -16.58 5.29 2.39
C PRO A 52 -16.02 3.89 2.09
N VAL A 53 -16.92 2.93 1.87
CA VAL A 53 -16.57 1.51 1.59
C VAL A 53 -15.51 1.42 0.48
N GLN A 54 -15.71 2.16 -0.60
CA GLN A 54 -14.82 2.13 -1.77
C GLN A 54 -13.42 2.70 -1.51
N GLU A 55 -13.26 3.61 -0.54
CA GLU A 55 -11.92 4.10 -0.17
C GLU A 55 -11.16 3.04 0.64
N VAL A 56 -11.85 2.31 1.51
CA VAL A 56 -11.26 1.18 2.24
C VAL A 56 -10.89 0.05 1.28
N HIS A 57 -11.77 -0.31 0.35
CA HIS A 57 -11.54 -1.39 -0.62
C HIS A 57 -10.31 -1.16 -1.50
N LYS A 58 -10.05 0.09 -1.92
CA LYS A 58 -8.81 0.46 -2.65
C LYS A 58 -7.55 0.14 -1.86
N ILE A 59 -7.58 0.34 -0.55
CA ILE A 59 -6.46 0.03 0.36
C ILE A 59 -6.35 -1.48 0.53
N CYS A 60 -7.46 -2.17 0.80
CA CYS A 60 -7.49 -3.62 0.98
C CYS A 60 -6.85 -4.37 -0.20
N GLN A 61 -7.26 -4.07 -1.42
CA GLN A 61 -6.73 -4.79 -2.59
C GLN A 61 -5.22 -4.55 -2.80
N LEU A 62 -4.70 -3.37 -2.42
CA LEU A 62 -3.28 -3.07 -2.49
C LEU A 62 -2.53 -3.85 -1.41
N ASP A 63 -2.96 -3.70 -0.15
CA ASP A 63 -2.32 -4.34 1.01
C ASP A 63 -2.29 -5.86 0.90
N LEU A 64 -3.37 -6.47 0.39
CA LEU A 64 -3.43 -7.91 0.11
C LEU A 64 -2.36 -8.32 -0.90
N ARG A 65 -2.18 -7.57 -1.99
CA ARG A 65 -1.21 -7.89 -3.05
C ARG A 65 0.25 -7.67 -2.61
N ILE A 66 0.51 -6.63 -1.83
CA ILE A 66 1.87 -6.31 -1.36
C ILE A 66 2.22 -6.98 -0.02
N LEU A 67 1.28 -7.72 0.58
CA LEU A 67 1.50 -8.43 1.84
C LEU A 67 1.97 -7.48 2.94
N ASN A 68 1.22 -6.41 3.17
CA ASN A 68 1.56 -5.43 4.19
C ASN A 68 1.55 -6.08 5.59
N THR A 69 2.63 -5.90 6.36
CA THR A 69 2.77 -6.46 7.71
C THR A 69 2.52 -5.43 8.81
N ASP A 70 2.22 -4.18 8.45
CA ASP A 70 2.08 -3.07 9.39
C ASP A 70 1.01 -2.07 8.94
N ARG A 71 -0.13 -2.55 8.42
CA ARG A 71 -1.22 -1.63 8.09
C ARG A 71 -2.02 -1.28 9.34
N THR A 72 -1.77 -0.08 9.87
CA THR A 72 -2.57 0.57 10.91
C THR A 72 -3.37 1.76 10.36
N GLY A 73 -4.26 2.30 11.19
CA GLY A 73 -5.05 3.51 10.94
C GLY A 73 -4.18 4.76 10.92
N ALA A 74 -3.13 4.82 11.75
CA ALA A 74 -2.10 5.88 11.67
C ALA A 74 -1.38 5.89 10.31
N ASN A 75 -1.31 4.74 9.63
CA ASN A 75 -0.72 4.61 8.29
C ASN A 75 -1.70 4.96 7.16
N ILE A 76 -2.88 5.51 7.46
CA ILE A 76 -3.88 5.93 6.47
C ILE A 76 -4.28 7.37 6.74
N LEU A 77 -3.87 8.27 5.84
CA LEU A 77 -4.20 9.68 5.93
C LEU A 77 -5.64 9.94 5.48
N VAL A 78 -6.33 10.81 6.20
CA VAL A 78 -7.70 11.24 5.93
C VAL A 78 -7.68 12.62 5.30
N ARG A 79 -8.38 12.78 4.18
CA ARG A 79 -8.68 14.09 3.58
C ARG A 79 -10.18 14.27 3.49
N GLN A 80 -10.66 15.46 3.84
CA GLN A 80 -12.05 15.83 3.67
C GLN A 80 -12.22 16.57 2.33
N VAL A 81 -13.01 16.00 1.42
CA VAL A 81 -13.26 16.53 0.07
C VAL A 81 -14.71 17.01 0.00
N GLY A 82 -15.02 18.07 0.75
CA GLY A 82 -16.37 18.62 0.89
C GLY A 82 -17.02 18.29 2.23
N ASP A 83 -18.30 18.63 2.40
CA ASP A 83 -18.93 18.65 3.73
C ASP A 83 -19.06 17.27 4.40
N SER A 84 -19.05 16.17 3.64
CA SER A 84 -19.20 14.80 4.19
C SER A 84 -18.52 13.70 3.36
N GLU A 85 -17.60 14.05 2.45
CA GLU A 85 -16.85 13.06 1.68
C GLU A 85 -15.42 12.97 2.20
N PHE A 86 -14.97 11.74 2.47
CA PHE A 86 -13.60 11.46 2.85
C PHE A 86 -12.85 10.77 1.70
N LYS A 87 -11.57 11.09 1.56
CA LYS A 87 -10.59 10.33 0.78
C LYS A 87 -9.53 9.77 1.69
N LEU A 88 -9.16 8.53 1.46
CA LEU A 88 -8.13 7.84 2.24
C LEU A 88 -6.87 7.68 1.40
N THR A 89 -5.71 7.92 2.00
CA THR A 89 -4.41 7.77 1.32
C THR A 89 -3.50 6.91 2.19
N PRO A 90 -3.25 5.63 1.81
CA PRO A 90 -2.32 4.81 2.56
C PRO A 90 -0.90 5.35 2.39
N ILE A 91 -0.17 5.41 3.49
CA ILE A 91 1.24 5.78 3.53
C ILE A 91 2.04 4.67 4.21
N ASP A 92 3.34 4.91 4.37
CA ASP A 92 4.26 4.06 5.13
C ASP A 92 4.23 2.57 4.70
N HIS A 93 4.61 2.32 3.45
CA HIS A 93 4.71 0.97 2.90
C HIS A 93 6.09 0.32 3.20
N GLY A 94 6.80 0.79 4.23
CA GLY A 94 8.15 0.31 4.55
C GLY A 94 8.21 -1.15 4.99
N TYR A 95 7.12 -1.66 5.57
CA TYR A 95 6.96 -3.04 6.04
C TYR A 95 6.00 -3.85 5.15
N CYS A 96 6.14 -3.75 3.83
CA CYS A 96 5.47 -4.65 2.89
C CYS A 96 6.48 -5.62 2.25
N LEU A 97 5.98 -6.60 1.49
CA LEU A 97 6.79 -7.49 0.67
C LEU A 97 7.85 -8.30 1.47
N PRO A 98 7.45 -9.06 2.50
CA PRO A 98 8.39 -9.75 3.39
C PRO A 98 9.21 -10.85 2.69
N GLU A 99 10.48 -11.00 3.05
CA GLU A 99 11.38 -11.98 2.41
C GLU A 99 11.19 -13.43 2.92
N CYS A 100 10.89 -13.61 4.21
CA CYS A 100 11.00 -14.91 4.89
C CYS A 100 9.76 -15.32 5.67
N ARG A 101 8.95 -14.38 6.17
CA ARG A 101 7.82 -14.67 7.07
C ARG A 101 6.55 -14.01 6.53
N LEU A 102 5.62 -14.84 6.07
CA LEU A 102 4.24 -14.40 5.76
C LEU A 102 3.38 -14.31 7.02
N GLU A 103 3.92 -14.76 8.15
CA GLU A 103 3.22 -14.88 9.42
C GLU A 103 2.87 -13.53 10.06
N ASP A 104 3.53 -12.46 9.60
CA ASP A 104 3.45 -11.12 10.16
C ASP A 104 2.47 -10.21 9.38
N VAL A 105 1.77 -10.73 8.36
CA VAL A 105 0.78 -9.93 7.61
C VAL A 105 -0.33 -9.49 8.56
N SER A 106 -0.55 -8.18 8.63
CA SER A 106 -1.43 -7.54 9.61
C SER A 106 -2.17 -6.37 8.97
N PHE A 107 -3.49 -6.36 9.16
CA PHE A 107 -4.40 -5.42 8.53
C PHE A 107 -5.41 -4.89 9.56
N GLU A 108 -5.30 -3.63 9.95
CA GLU A 108 -6.28 -3.01 10.84
C GLU A 108 -7.68 -2.96 10.23
N TRP A 109 -7.76 -2.78 8.90
CA TRP A 109 -9.04 -2.72 8.20
C TRP A 109 -9.85 -4.02 8.30
N LEU A 110 -9.27 -5.15 8.74
CA LEU A 110 -10.03 -6.38 9.02
C LEU A 110 -11.12 -6.17 10.07
N TYR A 111 -10.92 -5.21 10.98
CA TYR A 111 -11.87 -4.91 12.05
C TYR A 111 -12.96 -3.94 11.61
N TRP A 112 -12.78 -3.25 10.48
CA TRP A 112 -13.69 -2.22 10.01
C TRP A 112 -14.94 -2.84 9.34
N PRO A 113 -16.13 -2.23 9.49
CA PRO A 113 -17.35 -2.76 8.87
C PRO A 113 -17.27 -2.78 7.33
N GLN A 114 -16.58 -1.82 6.72
CA GLN A 114 -16.41 -1.70 5.27
C GLN A 114 -15.69 -2.90 4.66
N ALA A 115 -14.76 -3.52 5.38
CA ALA A 115 -14.06 -4.70 4.90
C ALA A 115 -14.95 -5.94 4.84
N ARG A 116 -16.11 -5.93 5.50
CA ARG A 116 -17.07 -7.04 5.46
C ARG A 116 -18.01 -6.96 4.25
N GLU A 117 -18.12 -5.80 3.63
CA GLU A 117 -18.85 -5.60 2.37
C GLU A 117 -18.05 -6.19 1.20
N ASP A 118 -18.75 -6.79 0.23
CA ASP A 118 -18.14 -7.32 -0.98
C ASP A 118 -17.57 -6.21 -1.88
N PHE A 119 -16.45 -6.50 -2.55
CA PHE A 119 -15.94 -5.63 -3.61
C PHE A 119 -17.02 -5.36 -4.66
N ASN A 120 -17.09 -4.11 -5.14
CA ASN A 120 -17.99 -3.78 -6.25
C ASN A 120 -17.46 -4.33 -7.59
N GLU A 121 -18.32 -4.31 -8.62
CA GLU A 121 -17.98 -4.82 -9.96
C GLU A 121 -16.73 -4.15 -10.54
N GLU A 122 -16.59 -2.83 -10.40
CA GLU A 122 -15.43 -2.07 -10.87
C GLU A 122 -14.11 -2.56 -10.23
N THR A 123 -14.11 -2.78 -8.91
CA THR A 123 -12.94 -3.27 -8.18
C THR A 123 -12.62 -4.71 -8.57
N ILE A 124 -13.64 -5.56 -8.73
CA ILE A 124 -13.48 -6.93 -9.19
C ILE A 124 -12.87 -6.97 -10.59
N GLU A 125 -13.40 -6.18 -11.54
CA GLU A 125 -12.88 -6.08 -12.89
C GLU A 125 -11.41 -5.63 -12.90
N TYR A 126 -11.08 -4.61 -12.09
CA TYR A 126 -9.69 -4.18 -11.92
C TYR A 126 -8.82 -5.32 -11.38
N ILE A 127 -9.23 -6.00 -10.30
CA ILE A 127 -8.45 -7.09 -9.70
C ILE A 127 -8.21 -8.23 -10.70
N MET A 128 -9.25 -8.59 -11.46
CA MET A 128 -9.19 -9.65 -12.46
C MET A 128 -8.34 -9.26 -13.68
N SER A 129 -8.17 -7.97 -13.95
CA SER A 129 -7.31 -7.48 -15.04
C SER A 129 -5.81 -7.54 -14.73
N ILE A 130 -5.43 -7.68 -13.45
CA ILE A 130 -4.02 -7.68 -13.04
C ILE A 130 -3.31 -8.93 -13.55
N ASP A 131 -2.19 -8.73 -14.24
CA ASP A 131 -1.24 -9.77 -14.59
C ASP A 131 -0.16 -9.86 -13.50
N PRO A 132 -0.11 -10.92 -12.67
CA PRO A 132 0.82 -11.01 -11.56
C PRO A 132 2.30 -11.02 -11.97
N ASP A 133 2.61 -11.46 -13.20
CA ASP A 133 3.98 -11.47 -13.68
C ASP A 133 4.44 -10.07 -14.08
N LYS A 134 3.55 -9.29 -14.73
CA LYS A 134 3.82 -7.87 -15.02
C LYS A 134 3.87 -7.04 -13.75
N ASP A 135 2.98 -7.31 -12.81
CA ASP A 135 2.94 -6.60 -11.53
C ASP A 135 4.21 -6.84 -10.70
N ALA A 136 4.68 -8.09 -10.62
CA ALA A 136 5.94 -8.42 -9.98
C ALA A 136 7.16 -7.82 -10.73
N ALA A 137 7.11 -7.73 -12.07
CA ALA A 137 8.17 -7.09 -12.85
C ALA A 137 8.26 -5.58 -12.55
N ALA A 138 7.11 -4.90 -12.43
CA ALA A 138 7.03 -3.47 -12.13
C ALA A 138 7.75 -3.09 -10.83
N LEU A 139 7.74 -3.98 -9.81
CA LEU A 139 8.45 -3.76 -8.55
C LEU A 139 9.98 -3.61 -8.71
N THR A 140 10.55 -4.07 -9.83
CA THR A 140 11.99 -4.03 -10.11
C THR A 140 12.40 -2.94 -11.09
N GLU A 141 11.45 -2.27 -11.74
CA GLU A 141 11.72 -1.25 -12.77
C GLU A 141 12.42 0.00 -12.20
N GLY A 142 12.22 0.29 -10.91
CA GLY A 142 12.83 1.42 -10.21
C GLY A 142 14.28 1.22 -9.74
N GLY A 143 14.94 0.13 -10.14
CA GLY A 143 16.31 -0.18 -9.70
C GLY A 143 16.41 -0.77 -8.30
N VAL A 144 15.29 -1.17 -7.70
CA VAL A 144 15.24 -1.89 -6.43
C VAL A 144 15.45 -3.38 -6.70
N HIS A 145 16.52 -3.95 -6.12
CA HIS A 145 16.77 -5.38 -6.21
C HIS A 145 15.98 -6.12 -5.13
N LEU A 146 14.82 -6.68 -5.50
CA LEU A 146 14.03 -7.52 -4.62
C LEU A 146 14.45 -9.00 -4.72
N PRO A 147 14.54 -9.72 -3.60
CA PRO A 147 14.81 -11.16 -3.63
C PRO A 147 13.75 -11.94 -4.43
N PRO A 148 14.12 -13.06 -5.10
CA PRO A 148 13.17 -13.87 -5.85
C PRO A 148 12.00 -14.43 -5.02
N CYS A 149 12.17 -14.61 -3.70
CA CYS A 149 11.08 -15.03 -2.81
C CYS A 149 10.00 -13.95 -2.69
N VAL A 150 10.39 -12.68 -2.54
CA VAL A 150 9.47 -11.54 -2.47
C VAL A 150 8.58 -11.46 -3.70
N LEU A 151 9.21 -11.52 -4.89
CA LEU A 151 8.48 -11.50 -6.17
C LEU A 151 7.57 -12.73 -6.33
N ARG A 152 7.91 -13.86 -5.71
CA ARG A 152 7.05 -15.05 -5.71
C ARG A 152 5.86 -14.86 -4.80
N TYR A 153 6.05 -14.27 -3.63
CA TYR A 153 4.97 -14.01 -2.68
C TYR A 153 3.97 -12.98 -3.22
N SER A 154 4.42 -11.89 -3.85
CA SER A 154 3.49 -10.92 -4.47
C SER A 154 2.63 -11.56 -5.57
N ARG A 155 3.21 -12.46 -6.39
CA ARG A 155 2.46 -13.24 -7.37
C ARG A 155 1.43 -14.15 -6.70
N ILE A 156 1.83 -14.89 -5.66
CA ILE A 156 0.94 -15.79 -4.93
C ILE A 156 -0.21 -15.00 -4.30
N ALA A 157 0.08 -13.86 -3.67
CA ALA A 157 -0.92 -13.00 -3.05
C ALA A 157 -1.95 -12.50 -4.06
N THR A 158 -1.49 -12.02 -5.22
CA THR A 158 -2.37 -11.58 -6.31
C THR A 158 -3.21 -12.73 -6.86
N ARG A 159 -2.62 -13.92 -7.03
CA ARG A 159 -3.35 -15.12 -7.50
C ARG A 159 -4.36 -15.60 -6.48
N LEU A 160 -4.03 -15.61 -5.20
CA LEU A 160 -4.96 -15.95 -4.12
C LEU A 160 -6.18 -15.03 -4.15
N LEU A 161 -5.96 -13.71 -4.23
CA LEU A 161 -7.01 -12.71 -4.34
C LEU A 161 -7.94 -12.99 -5.55
N GLN A 162 -7.36 -13.24 -6.73
CA GLN A 162 -8.13 -13.58 -7.94
C GLN A 162 -8.92 -14.89 -7.78
N MET A 163 -8.32 -15.92 -7.17
CA MET A 163 -8.97 -17.21 -6.93
C MET A 163 -10.14 -17.09 -5.95
N CYS A 164 -10.00 -16.32 -4.87
CA CYS A 164 -11.07 -16.04 -3.93
C CYS A 164 -12.29 -15.43 -4.63
N ILE A 165 -12.07 -14.38 -5.44
CA ILE A 165 -13.13 -13.72 -6.20
C ILE A 165 -13.81 -14.69 -7.17
N GLN A 166 -13.04 -15.53 -7.88
CA GLN A 166 -13.58 -16.56 -8.78
C GLN A 166 -14.42 -17.62 -8.04
N MET A 167 -14.11 -17.88 -6.76
CA MET A 167 -14.85 -18.79 -5.90
C MET A 167 -16.06 -18.14 -5.22
N GLY A 168 -16.32 -16.85 -5.49
CA GLY A 168 -17.41 -16.08 -4.88
C GLY A 168 -17.08 -15.50 -3.50
N ILE A 169 -15.80 -15.53 -3.08
CA ILE A 169 -15.32 -14.91 -1.85
C ILE A 169 -14.83 -13.51 -2.22
N GLN A 170 -15.68 -12.50 -2.04
CA GLN A 170 -15.48 -11.13 -2.52
C GLN A 170 -15.31 -10.10 -1.40
N SER A 171 -15.49 -10.52 -0.15
CA SER A 171 -15.27 -9.70 1.02
C SER A 171 -13.77 -9.56 1.33
N PRO A 172 -13.21 -8.34 1.42
CA PRO A 172 -11.83 -8.12 1.87
C PRO A 172 -11.53 -8.79 3.21
N HIS A 173 -12.50 -8.79 4.13
CA HIS A 173 -12.36 -9.38 5.46
C HIS A 173 -12.12 -10.89 5.38
N GLU A 174 -12.91 -11.61 4.58
CA GLU A 174 -12.74 -13.06 4.44
C GLU A 174 -11.39 -13.42 3.81
N ILE A 175 -10.98 -12.68 2.77
CA ILE A 175 -9.70 -12.90 2.09
C ILE A 175 -8.53 -12.56 3.03
N GLY A 176 -8.58 -11.40 3.70
CA GLY A 176 -7.55 -10.96 4.63
C GLY A 176 -7.38 -11.91 5.82
N ARG A 177 -8.48 -12.45 6.36
CA ARG A 177 -8.42 -13.45 7.44
C ARG A 177 -7.77 -14.77 7.02
N MET A 178 -7.77 -15.12 5.73
CA MET A 178 -7.02 -16.29 5.25
C MET A 178 -5.51 -16.04 5.20
N MET A 179 -5.11 -14.77 5.11
CA MET A 179 -3.71 -14.35 4.99
C MET A 179 -3.06 -14.02 6.33
N CYS A 180 -3.85 -13.51 7.28
CA CYS A 180 -3.39 -13.22 8.63
C CYS A 180 -3.42 -14.49 9.51
N ARG A 181 -2.50 -14.57 10.46
CA ARG A 181 -2.63 -15.54 11.54
C ARG A 181 -3.83 -15.17 12.42
N PRO A 182 -4.56 -16.17 12.97
CA PRO A 182 -5.45 -15.89 14.07
C PRO A 182 -4.62 -15.29 15.20
N ASP A 183 -5.12 -14.20 15.80
CA ASP A 183 -4.61 -13.78 17.10
C ASP A 183 -4.68 -15.01 18.01
N GLY A 184 -3.54 -15.38 18.60
CA GLY A 184 -3.51 -16.52 19.51
C GLY A 184 -4.58 -16.33 20.56
N GLU A 185 -5.46 -17.33 20.74
CA GLU A 185 -6.23 -17.44 21.96
C GLU A 185 -5.23 -17.44 23.12
N GLU A 186 -5.15 -16.33 23.87
CA GLU A 186 -4.68 -16.34 25.26
C GLU A 186 -5.70 -17.07 26.14
#